data_AF-A0A954V6S2-F1
#
_entry.id   AF-A0A954V6S2-F1
#
_cell.length_a   1.000
_cell.length_b   1.000
_cell.length_c   1.000
_cell.angle_alpha   90.00
_cell.angle_beta   90.00
_cell.angle_gamma   90.00
#
_symmetry.space_group_name_H-M   'P 1'
#
loop_
_entity.id
_entity.type
_entity.pdbx_description
1 polymer ?
#
loop_
_entity_poly.entity_id
_entity_poly.type
_entity_poly.pdbx_seq_one_letter_code
_entity_poly.pdbx_strand_id
1 'polypeptide(L)'
;GHVFRFLGKPWNDEDLKVTIAQAVDQYTLVAENRRLQLLTQQQNEELRQWNASLENRVAERTAQIEELSGRLEASLMGSIETLARVTEMHSSVVGSHSKRVESLSVQISHQLGMDGDALRQVRVAALLHDIGKIAVPGHVLQKRVEQMLPDERDQLREHVSIGESIVREMPNLGPAAQIIRHHHERCDGSGYPDNLTKDMIPIGARIVAVADAWDKALNDKRQFEHATSAKAMDHLLRYTPAWFDKTVVDALQQCLGRNDEPLRLLDQEIDISANDLVPGMVLAHEVRAANGLMLLPAQTRLTEEKINRLRSFSAAHPLAAAIRVVRPRGEVTAGC
;
A
#
# COMPACT_ATOMS: atom_id res chain seq x y z
N GLY A 1 -15.26 -77.39 -2.24
CA GLY A 1 -14.83 -78.47 -1.33
C GLY A 1 -13.44 -78.87 -1.74
N HIS A 2 -12.45 -78.56 -0.91
CA HIS A 2 -11.06 -78.93 -1.16
C HIS A 2 -10.66 -80.01 -0.15
N VAL A 3 -9.95 -81.04 -0.61
CA VAL A 3 -9.40 -82.07 0.27
C VAL A 3 -8.16 -81.49 0.94
N PHE A 4 -8.16 -81.44 2.28
CA PHE A 4 -7.05 -80.89 3.07
C PHE A 4 -5.83 -81.83 3.05
N ARG A 5 -6.05 -83.13 3.24
CA ARG A 5 -5.01 -84.17 3.23
C ARG A 5 -5.62 -85.54 3.00
N PHE A 6 -4.89 -86.43 2.32
CA PHE A 6 -5.25 -87.84 2.20
C PHE A 6 -4.56 -88.66 3.31
N LEU A 7 -5.31 -89.56 3.96
CA LEU A 7 -4.80 -90.47 5.00
C LEU A 7 -4.86 -91.92 4.50
N GLY A 8 -3.78 -92.67 4.67
CA GLY A 8 -3.67 -94.08 4.29
C GLY A 8 -4.24 -95.03 5.36
N LYS A 9 -4.68 -96.23 4.96
CA LYS A 9 -5.11 -97.30 5.89
C LYS A 9 -3.95 -98.28 6.19
N PRO A 10 -3.88 -98.88 7.40
CA PRO A 10 -4.74 -98.66 8.57
C PRO A 10 -4.43 -97.33 9.26
N TRP A 11 -5.46 -96.69 9.80
CA TRP A 11 -5.38 -95.32 10.32
C TRP A 11 -4.62 -95.24 11.64
N ASN A 12 -3.89 -94.14 11.84
CA ASN A 12 -3.29 -93.77 13.13
C ASN A 12 -4.10 -92.62 13.76
N ASP A 13 -4.65 -92.85 14.94
CA ASP A 13 -5.54 -91.91 15.64
C ASP A 13 -4.84 -90.59 16.01
N GLU A 14 -3.53 -90.60 16.28
CA GLU A 14 -2.78 -89.37 16.56
C GLU A 14 -2.61 -88.52 15.30
N ASP A 15 -2.25 -89.15 14.17
CA ASP A 15 -2.06 -88.47 12.89
C ASP A 15 -3.37 -87.88 12.35
N LEU A 16 -4.49 -88.58 12.60
CA LEU A 16 -5.83 -88.07 12.30
C LEU A 16 -6.17 -86.82 13.13
N LYS A 17 -5.93 -86.84 14.45
CA LYS A 17 -6.20 -85.69 15.34
C LYS A 17 -5.36 -84.47 14.96
N VAL A 18 -4.07 -84.65 14.69
CA VAL A 18 -3.18 -83.57 14.24
C VAL A 18 -3.63 -83.02 12.89
N THR A 19 -3.99 -83.88 11.95
CA THR A 19 -4.48 -83.46 10.62
C THR A 19 -5.77 -82.64 10.74
N ILE A 20 -6.71 -83.03 11.60
CA ILE A 20 -7.95 -82.28 11.85
C ILE A 20 -7.64 -80.93 12.51
N ALA A 21 -6.77 -80.89 13.52
CA ALA A 21 -6.38 -79.65 14.19
C ALA A 21 -5.75 -78.65 13.21
N GLN A 22 -4.80 -79.11 12.38
CA GLN A 22 -4.18 -78.29 11.35
C GLN A 22 -5.19 -77.81 10.29
N ALA A 23 -6.17 -78.64 9.94
CA ALA A 23 -7.23 -78.27 8.99
C ALA A 23 -8.13 -77.17 9.54
N VAL A 24 -8.52 -77.27 10.82
CA VAL A 24 -9.29 -76.25 11.50
C VAL A 24 -8.48 -74.95 11.60
N ASP A 25 -7.23 -75.02 12.05
CA ASP A 25 -6.34 -73.85 12.18
C ASP A 25 -6.16 -73.13 10.85
N GLN A 26 -5.85 -73.86 9.77
CA GLN A 26 -5.71 -73.28 8.43
C GLN A 26 -7.02 -72.63 7.96
N TYR A 27 -8.17 -73.27 8.21
CA TYR A 27 -9.46 -72.69 7.86
C TYR A 27 -9.71 -71.36 8.62
N THR A 28 -9.48 -71.34 9.94
CA THR A 28 -9.62 -70.12 10.74
C THR A 28 -8.67 -69.02 10.28
N LEU A 29 -7.41 -69.34 9.99
CA LEU A 29 -6.43 -68.38 9.49
C LEU A 29 -6.86 -67.77 8.15
N VAL A 30 -7.34 -68.59 7.21
CA VAL A 30 -7.81 -68.11 5.90
C VAL A 30 -9.07 -67.26 6.05
N ALA A 31 -10.01 -67.66 6.93
CA ALA A 31 -11.21 -66.89 7.21
C ALA A 31 -10.87 -65.53 7.84
N GLU A 32 -9.96 -65.50 8.82
CA GLU A 32 -9.55 -64.27 9.50
C GLU A 32 -8.73 -63.36 8.57
N ASN A 33 -7.84 -63.92 7.74
CA ASN A 33 -7.10 -63.14 6.75
C ASN A 33 -8.04 -62.47 5.75
N ARG A 34 -9.05 -63.20 5.25
CA ARG A 34 -10.09 -62.63 4.39
C ARG A 34 -10.87 -61.52 5.10
N ARG A 35 -11.22 -61.70 6.38
CA ARG A 35 -11.91 -60.68 7.19
C ARG A 35 -11.04 -59.41 7.33
N LEU A 36 -9.77 -59.57 7.68
CA LEU A 36 -8.83 -58.47 7.83
C LEU A 36 -8.56 -57.73 6.52
N GLN A 37 -8.49 -58.44 5.39
CA GLN A 37 -8.36 -57.84 4.05
C GLN A 37 -9.56 -56.95 3.71
N LEU A 38 -10.78 -57.44 3.94
CA LEU A 38 -12.00 -56.66 3.72
C LEU A 38 -12.05 -55.43 4.63
N LEU A 39 -11.72 -55.59 5.92
CA LEU A 39 -11.68 -54.48 6.87
C LEU A 39 -10.64 -53.42 6.46
N THR A 40 -9.44 -53.86 6.03
CA THR A 40 -8.38 -52.96 5.57
C THR A 40 -8.81 -52.20 4.31
N GLN A 41 -9.49 -52.86 3.36
CA GLN A 41 -10.04 -52.20 2.18
C GLN A 41 -11.08 -51.15 2.56
N GLN A 42 -12.00 -51.50 3.46
CA GLN A 42 -13.00 -50.56 3.96
C GLN A 42 -12.36 -49.35 4.65
N GLN A 43 -11.41 -49.58 5.56
CA GLN A 43 -10.69 -48.51 6.26
C GLN A 43 -9.90 -47.62 5.30
N ASN A 44 -9.30 -48.19 4.25
CA ASN A 44 -8.61 -47.41 3.23
C ASN A 44 -9.56 -46.54 2.41
N GLU A 45 -10.77 -47.03 2.10
CA GLU A 45 -11.82 -46.26 1.44
C GLU A 45 -12.27 -45.08 2.31
N GLU A 46 -12.54 -45.34 3.60
CA GLU A 46 -12.91 -44.32 4.59
C GLU A 46 -11.81 -43.27 4.74
N LEU A 47 -10.54 -43.68 4.86
CA LEU A 47 -9.40 -42.77 4.94
C LEU A 47 -9.27 -41.88 3.69
N ARG A 48 -9.52 -42.42 2.50
CA ARG A 48 -9.49 -41.63 1.25
C ARG A 48 -10.58 -40.57 1.24
N GLN A 49 -11.80 -40.93 1.67
CA GLN A 49 -12.91 -39.98 1.78
C GLN A 49 -12.60 -38.88 2.81
N TRP A 50 -12.04 -39.26 3.95
CA TRP A 50 -11.61 -38.32 4.99
C TRP A 50 -10.52 -37.38 4.51
N ASN A 51 -9.47 -37.89 3.86
CA ASN A 51 -8.40 -37.06 3.31
C ASN A 51 -8.95 -36.08 2.28
N ALA A 52 -9.79 -36.52 1.34
CA ALA A 52 -10.42 -35.62 0.37
C ALA A 52 -11.28 -34.53 1.05
N SER A 53 -12.02 -34.88 2.10
CA SER A 53 -12.82 -33.92 2.87
C SER A 53 -11.93 -32.91 3.62
N LEU A 54 -10.84 -33.38 4.23
CA LEU A 54 -9.89 -32.52 4.94
C LEU A 54 -9.16 -31.58 3.99
N GLU A 55 -8.70 -32.07 2.83
CA GLU A 55 -8.08 -31.25 1.79
C GLU A 55 -9.04 -30.14 1.33
N ASN A 56 -10.31 -30.46 1.08
CA ASN A 56 -11.32 -29.47 0.74
C ASN A 56 -11.53 -28.43 1.85
N ARG A 57 -11.59 -28.86 3.12
CA ARG A 57 -11.74 -27.95 4.27
C ARG A 57 -10.52 -27.06 4.46
N VAL A 58 -9.30 -27.58 4.25
CA VAL A 58 -8.07 -26.80 4.31
C VAL A 58 -8.07 -25.76 3.21
N ALA A 59 -8.37 -26.15 1.96
CA ALA A 59 -8.44 -25.22 0.84
C ALA A 59 -9.48 -24.09 1.09
N GLU A 60 -10.68 -24.44 1.58
CA GLU A 60 -11.72 -23.46 1.91
C GLU A 60 -11.27 -22.51 3.03
N ARG A 61 -10.67 -23.03 4.10
CA ARG A 61 -10.20 -22.20 5.23
C ARG A 61 -9.01 -21.32 4.85
N THR A 62 -8.09 -21.83 4.04
CA THR A 62 -6.95 -21.03 3.53
C THR A 62 -7.47 -19.87 2.69
N ALA A 63 -8.40 -20.12 1.77
CA ALA A 63 -9.02 -19.06 0.97
C ALA A 63 -9.76 -18.01 1.83
N GLN A 64 -10.49 -18.44 2.85
CA GLN A 64 -11.16 -17.53 3.80
C GLN A 64 -10.17 -16.66 4.57
N ILE A 65 -9.04 -17.23 5.02
CA ILE A 65 -8.00 -16.49 5.73
C ILE A 65 -7.35 -15.45 4.81
N GLU A 66 -7.04 -15.82 3.56
CA GLU A 66 -6.48 -14.90 2.57
C GLU A 66 -7.44 -13.73 2.27
N GLU A 67 -8.74 -14.02 2.10
CA GLU A 67 -9.76 -12.99 1.89
C GLU A 67 -9.86 -12.03 3.09
N LEU A 68 -9.95 -12.57 4.31
CA LEU A 68 -10.04 -11.77 5.53
C LEU A 68 -8.78 -10.94 5.76
N SER A 69 -7.60 -11.51 5.49
CA SER A 69 -6.32 -10.80 5.57
C SER A 69 -6.28 -9.64 4.58
N GLY A 70 -6.64 -9.88 3.31
CA GLY A 70 -6.68 -8.83 2.28
C GLY A 70 -7.66 -7.71 2.62
N ARG A 71 -8.83 -8.04 3.19
CA ARG A 71 -9.81 -7.04 3.65
C ARG A 71 -9.28 -6.21 4.80
N LEU A 72 -8.59 -6.83 5.77
CA LEU A 72 -7.98 -6.13 6.89
C LEU A 72 -6.87 -5.17 6.41
N GLU A 73 -6.03 -5.63 5.49
CA GLU A 73 -4.98 -4.79 4.88
C GLU A 73 -5.56 -3.60 4.13
N ALA A 74 -6.60 -3.81 3.31
CA ALA A 74 -7.28 -2.72 2.60
C ALA A 74 -7.89 -1.70 3.57
N SER A 75 -8.51 -2.16 4.66
CA SER A 75 -9.07 -1.30 5.70
C SER A 75 -7.99 -0.50 6.44
N LEU A 76 -6.87 -1.14 6.77
CA LEU A 76 -5.72 -0.48 7.39
C LEU A 76 -5.15 0.61 6.48
N MET A 77 -4.92 0.29 5.20
CA MET A 77 -4.44 1.27 4.22
C MET A 77 -5.43 2.42 4.04
N GLY A 78 -6.73 2.16 3.97
CA GLY A 78 -7.75 3.21 3.90
C GLY A 78 -7.76 4.13 5.12
N SER A 79 -7.47 3.58 6.31
CA SER A 79 -7.31 4.35 7.55
C SER A 79 -6.06 5.22 7.52
N ILE A 80 -4.92 4.66 7.09
CA ILE A 80 -3.64 5.38 6.92
C ILE A 80 -3.80 6.54 5.95
N GLU A 81 -4.43 6.32 4.79
CA GLU A 81 -4.70 7.39 3.83
C GLU A 81 -5.59 8.50 4.41
N THR A 82 -6.52 8.14 5.28
CA THR A 82 -7.41 9.10 5.93
C THR A 82 -6.64 9.95 6.95
N LEU A 83 -5.75 9.34 7.73
CA LEU A 83 -4.86 10.07 8.65
C LEU A 83 -3.93 11.02 7.90
N ALA A 84 -3.36 10.58 6.78
CA ALA A 84 -2.54 11.43 5.91
C ALA A 84 -3.32 12.67 5.44
N ARG A 85 -4.55 12.48 4.95
CA ARG A 85 -5.43 13.59 4.53
C ARG A 85 -5.75 14.56 5.67
N VAL A 86 -6.06 14.05 6.87
CA VAL A 86 -6.35 14.90 8.04
C VAL A 86 -5.13 15.74 8.41
N THR A 87 -3.93 15.16 8.32
CA THR A 87 -2.67 15.88 8.58
C THR A 87 -2.44 17.00 7.58
N GLU A 88 -2.65 16.74 6.28
CA GLU A 88 -2.51 17.74 5.22
C GLU A 88 -3.48 18.93 5.41
N MET A 89 -4.72 18.63 5.80
CA MET A 89 -5.72 19.66 6.11
C MET A 89 -5.24 20.57 7.26
N HIS A 90 -4.56 20.02 8.25
CA HIS A 90 -3.99 20.79 9.36
C HIS A 90 -2.82 21.67 8.92
N SER A 91 -1.93 21.16 8.05
CA SER A 91 -0.72 21.88 7.62
C SER A 91 -0.93 22.93 6.53
N SER A 92 -2.18 23.22 6.13
CA SER A 92 -2.52 24.12 5.01
C SER A 92 -1.85 23.74 3.68
N VAL A 93 -1.48 22.46 3.55
CA VAL A 93 -0.94 21.89 2.31
C VAL A 93 -2.14 21.60 1.40
N VAL A 94 -2.16 22.26 0.24
CA VAL A 94 -3.24 22.10 -0.74
C VAL A 94 -2.82 21.08 -1.78
N GLY A 95 -3.68 20.09 -2.02
CA GLY A 95 -3.42 19.00 -2.96
C GLY A 95 -2.74 17.82 -2.27
N SER A 96 -2.98 16.62 -2.81
CA SER A 96 -2.65 15.32 -2.22
C SER A 96 -1.13 15.01 -2.18
N HIS A 97 -0.35 15.83 -1.49
CA HIS A 97 1.12 15.77 -1.37
C HIS A 97 1.61 14.40 -0.94
N SER A 98 1.08 13.86 0.16
CA SER A 98 1.46 12.57 0.74
C SER A 98 1.24 11.44 -0.26
N LYS A 99 0.18 11.50 -1.09
CA LYS A 99 -0.03 10.51 -2.17
C LYS A 99 0.97 10.67 -3.33
N ARG A 100 1.35 11.90 -3.68
CA ARG A 100 2.38 12.11 -4.72
C ARG A 100 3.74 11.62 -4.25
N VAL A 101 4.11 11.90 -3.00
CA VAL A 101 5.32 11.40 -2.36
C VAL A 101 5.29 9.87 -2.26
N GLU A 102 4.17 9.28 -1.86
CA GLU A 102 3.99 7.81 -1.83
C GLU A 102 4.17 7.19 -3.21
N SER A 103 3.47 7.68 -4.23
CA SER A 103 3.57 7.17 -5.60
C SER A 103 5.00 7.24 -6.15
N LEU A 104 5.69 8.35 -5.92
CA LEU A 104 7.10 8.50 -6.32
C LEU A 104 8.00 7.55 -5.53
N SER A 105 7.80 7.45 -4.21
CA SER A 105 8.61 6.58 -3.35
C SER A 105 8.46 5.11 -3.75
N VAL A 106 7.25 4.66 -4.10
CA VAL A 106 6.99 3.30 -4.59
C VAL A 106 7.69 3.05 -5.93
N GLN A 107 7.63 4.00 -6.86
CA GLN A 107 8.32 3.87 -8.16
C GLN A 107 9.84 3.79 -8.00
N ILE A 108 10.42 4.66 -7.17
CA ILE A 108 11.86 4.63 -6.86
C ILE A 108 12.23 3.31 -6.18
N SER A 109 11.43 2.84 -5.23
CA SER A 109 11.67 1.58 -4.51
C SER A 109 11.69 0.39 -5.47
N HIS A 110 10.74 0.31 -6.40
CA HIS A 110 10.74 -0.72 -7.44
C HIS A 110 11.96 -0.62 -8.37
N GLN A 111 12.37 0.59 -8.74
CA GLN A 111 13.56 0.81 -9.56
C GLN A 111 14.85 0.36 -8.85
N LEU A 112 14.87 0.44 -7.52
CA LEU A 112 15.93 -0.08 -6.67
C LEU A 112 15.79 -1.58 -6.34
N GLY A 113 14.79 -2.27 -6.89
CA GLY A 113 14.57 -3.70 -6.70
C GLY A 113 13.93 -4.08 -5.36
N MET A 114 13.26 -3.15 -4.68
CA MET A 114 12.53 -3.42 -3.44
C MET A 114 11.14 -4.00 -3.72
N ASP A 115 10.75 -5.01 -2.93
CA ASP A 115 9.45 -5.69 -2.99
C ASP A 115 8.94 -6.08 -1.59
N GLY A 116 7.80 -6.76 -1.55
CA GLY A 116 7.24 -7.35 -0.32
C GLY A 116 7.02 -6.34 0.82
N ASP A 117 7.39 -6.75 2.04
CA ASP A 117 7.18 -5.92 3.23
C ASP A 117 8.02 -4.64 3.21
N ALA A 118 9.25 -4.67 2.68
CA ALA A 118 10.10 -3.48 2.62
C ALA A 118 9.44 -2.35 1.81
N LEU A 119 8.85 -2.68 0.67
CA LEU A 119 8.09 -1.73 -0.15
C LEU A 119 6.86 -1.20 0.61
N ARG A 120 6.13 -2.08 1.30
CA ARG A 120 4.97 -1.71 2.13
C ARG A 120 5.37 -0.70 3.22
N GLN A 121 6.51 -0.91 3.89
CA GLN A 121 7.00 0.01 4.93
C GLN A 121 7.33 1.39 4.35
N VAL A 122 7.99 1.46 3.19
CA VAL A 122 8.27 2.73 2.50
C VAL A 122 6.98 3.44 2.08
N ARG A 123 6.02 2.69 1.53
CA ARG A 123 4.72 3.23 1.12
C ARG A 123 3.97 3.88 2.28
N VAL A 124 3.87 3.17 3.41
CA VAL A 124 3.21 3.69 4.62
C VAL A 124 3.96 4.90 5.18
N ALA A 125 5.28 4.82 5.25
CA ALA A 125 6.09 5.93 5.74
C ALA A 125 5.98 7.17 4.86
N ALA A 126 5.91 7.02 3.53
CA ALA A 126 5.72 8.13 2.61
C ALA A 126 4.37 8.84 2.81
N LEU A 127 3.29 8.07 3.06
CA LEU A 127 1.97 8.65 3.36
C LEU A 127 1.93 9.39 4.70
N LEU A 128 2.68 8.92 5.68
CA LEU A 128 2.63 9.41 7.06
C LEU A 128 3.87 10.21 7.48
N HIS A 129 4.79 10.55 6.57
CA HIS A 129 6.06 11.19 6.92
C HIS A 129 5.87 12.49 7.72
N ASP A 130 4.79 13.20 7.41
CA ASP A 130 4.42 14.47 8.04
C ASP A 130 3.37 14.34 9.17
N ILE A 131 2.94 13.13 9.57
CA ILE A 131 1.87 12.91 10.57
C ILE A 131 2.10 13.65 11.89
N GLY A 132 3.37 13.80 12.31
CA GLY A 132 3.73 14.52 13.53
C GLY A 132 3.45 16.02 13.48
N LYS A 133 3.21 16.62 12.29
CA LYS A 133 2.82 18.03 12.16
C LYS A 133 1.48 18.34 12.82
N ILE A 134 0.71 17.32 13.21
CA ILE A 134 -0.50 17.47 14.03
C ILE A 134 -0.20 18.15 15.39
N ALA A 135 1.02 17.99 15.91
CA ALA A 135 1.44 18.59 17.18
C ALA A 135 2.00 20.02 17.03
N VAL A 136 2.26 20.48 15.80
CA VAL A 136 2.85 21.80 15.53
C VAL A 136 1.74 22.84 15.44
N PRO A 137 1.77 23.94 16.20
CA PRO A 137 0.69 24.94 16.15
C PRO A 137 0.45 25.48 14.73
N GLY A 138 -0.81 25.60 14.32
CA GLY A 138 -1.16 26.03 12.96
C GLY A 138 -0.58 27.40 12.55
N HIS A 139 -0.41 28.33 13.49
CA HIS A 139 0.22 29.63 13.21
C HIS A 139 1.72 29.51 12.90
N VAL A 140 2.41 28.47 13.41
CA VAL A 140 3.79 28.16 13.04
C VAL A 140 3.83 27.57 11.64
N LEU A 141 2.94 26.62 11.31
CA LEU A 141 2.87 25.97 9.99
C LEU A 141 2.56 26.94 8.82
N GLN A 142 1.99 28.10 9.11
CA GLN A 142 1.75 29.15 8.11
C GLN A 142 2.98 30.01 7.79
N LYS A 143 3.98 30.02 8.67
CA LYS A 143 5.22 30.78 8.48
C LYS A 143 6.16 30.05 7.54
N ARG A 144 6.98 30.81 6.79
CA ARG A 144 8.15 30.25 6.12
C ARG A 144 9.24 29.98 7.15
N VAL A 145 10.11 29.01 6.91
CA VAL A 145 11.18 28.63 7.86
C VAL A 145 12.06 29.84 8.21
N GLU A 146 12.31 30.74 7.26
CA GLU A 146 13.10 31.96 7.46
C GLU A 146 12.42 32.95 8.42
N GLN A 147 11.08 32.89 8.54
CA GLN A 147 10.26 33.76 9.39
C GLN A 147 9.99 33.16 10.78
N MET A 148 10.31 31.88 10.99
CA MET A 148 10.12 31.20 12.27
C MET A 148 11.19 31.61 13.28
N LEU A 149 10.77 31.79 14.54
CA LEU A 149 11.66 31.91 15.68
C LEU A 149 12.43 30.59 15.91
N PRO A 150 13.58 30.61 16.62
CA PRO A 150 14.32 29.38 16.94
C PRO A 150 13.45 28.28 17.56
N ASP A 151 12.68 28.61 18.60
CA ASP A 151 11.79 27.66 19.28
C ASP A 151 10.72 27.09 18.34
N GLU A 152 10.20 27.90 17.42
CA GLU A 152 9.21 27.46 16.42
C GLU A 152 9.83 26.49 15.41
N ARG A 153 11.10 26.67 15.05
CA ARG A 153 11.84 25.73 14.19
C ARG A 153 12.11 24.42 14.90
N ASP A 154 12.41 24.45 16.19
CA ASP A 154 12.63 23.23 16.97
C ASP A 154 11.33 22.45 17.15
N GLN A 155 10.21 23.14 17.43
CA GLN A 155 8.87 22.52 17.39
C GLN A 155 8.55 21.92 16.03
N LEU A 156 8.88 22.62 14.92
CA LEU A 156 8.69 22.05 13.59
C LEU A 156 9.54 20.79 13.42
N ARG A 157 10.81 20.78 13.85
CA ARG A 157 11.69 19.60 13.73
C ARG A 157 11.21 18.40 14.54
N GLU A 158 10.60 18.63 15.71
CA GLU A 158 10.06 17.56 16.56
C GLU A 158 9.00 16.69 15.88
N HIS A 159 8.37 17.16 14.80
CA HIS A 159 7.35 16.39 14.06
C HIS A 159 7.86 15.01 13.62
N VAL A 160 9.16 14.84 13.35
CA VAL A 160 9.71 13.54 12.95
C VAL A 160 9.72 12.54 14.12
N SER A 161 10.02 13.00 15.33
CA SER A 161 10.03 12.17 16.54
C SER A 161 8.61 11.88 17.03
N ILE A 162 7.73 12.88 16.91
CA ILE A 162 6.30 12.70 17.21
C ILE A 162 5.67 11.73 16.21
N GLY A 163 5.97 11.89 14.92
CA GLY A 163 5.46 11.01 13.87
C GLY A 163 5.93 9.56 14.03
N GLU A 164 7.20 9.36 14.35
CA GLU A 164 7.73 8.05 14.75
C GLU A 164 6.95 7.46 15.94
N SER A 165 6.74 8.24 17.00
CA SER A 165 6.06 7.78 18.21
C SER A 165 4.61 7.36 17.92
N ILE A 166 3.89 8.13 17.11
CA ILE A 166 2.52 7.81 16.68
C ILE A 166 2.48 6.51 15.88
N VAL A 167 3.38 6.36 14.90
CA VAL A 167 3.34 5.20 13.99
C VAL A 167 3.90 3.94 14.65
N ARG A 168 4.81 4.06 15.61
CA ARG A 168 5.38 2.91 16.35
C ARG A 168 4.34 2.18 17.20
N GLU A 169 3.29 2.86 17.66
CA GLU A 169 2.16 2.25 18.38
C GLU A 169 1.32 1.33 17.48
N MET A 170 1.44 1.47 16.15
CA MET A 170 0.71 0.63 15.20
C MET A 170 1.44 -0.71 14.97
N PRO A 171 0.74 -1.86 15.08
CA PRO A 171 1.36 -3.17 14.87
C PRO A 171 2.01 -3.30 13.49
N ASN A 172 3.21 -3.89 13.45
CA ASN A 172 3.97 -4.17 12.22
C ASN A 172 4.39 -2.94 11.40
N LEU A 173 4.41 -1.73 11.99
CA LEU A 173 4.88 -0.49 11.35
C LEU A 173 6.14 0.10 11.98
N GLY A 174 6.87 -0.67 12.79
CA GLY A 174 8.14 -0.24 13.38
C GLY A 174 9.18 0.25 12.36
N PRO A 175 9.41 -0.45 11.23
CA PRO A 175 10.30 0.04 10.19
C PRO A 175 9.81 1.32 9.51
N ALA A 176 8.49 1.44 9.24
CA ALA A 176 7.92 2.69 8.73
C ALA A 176 8.13 3.85 9.71
N ALA A 177 7.98 3.64 11.02
CA ALA A 177 8.25 4.66 12.04
C ALA A 177 9.72 5.14 12.00
N GLN A 178 10.69 4.24 11.80
CA GLN A 178 12.10 4.62 11.62
C GLN A 178 12.31 5.45 10.34
N ILE A 179 11.64 5.07 9.24
CA ILE A 179 11.69 5.86 8.00
C ILE A 179 11.16 7.28 8.25
N ILE A 180 10.03 7.41 8.95
CA ILE A 180 9.43 8.70 9.31
C ILE A 180 10.36 9.52 10.21
N ARG A 181 11.03 8.90 11.19
CA ARG A 181 11.99 9.63 12.04
C ARG A 181 13.10 10.28 11.23
N HIS A 182 13.62 9.58 10.22
CA HIS A 182 14.86 9.95 9.55
C HIS A 182 14.68 10.57 8.16
N HIS A 183 13.45 10.85 7.71
CA HIS A 183 13.21 11.38 6.36
C HIS A 183 13.75 12.81 6.15
N HIS A 184 14.17 13.50 7.22
CA HIS A 184 14.87 14.78 7.19
C HIS A 184 16.37 14.70 7.52
N GLU A 185 16.90 13.48 7.66
CA GLU A 185 18.35 13.27 7.70
C GLU A 185 18.98 13.59 6.34
N ARG A 186 20.25 13.99 6.36
CA ARG A 186 21.01 14.36 5.17
C ARG A 186 22.25 13.48 5.09
N CYS A 187 22.62 13.07 3.88
CA CYS A 187 23.73 12.11 3.69
C CYS A 187 25.07 12.56 4.29
N ASP A 188 25.29 13.87 4.42
CA ASP A 188 26.46 14.52 5.03
C ASP A 188 26.39 14.67 6.57
N GLY A 189 25.30 14.25 7.22
CA GLY A 189 25.08 14.37 8.66
C GLY A 189 24.53 15.72 9.11
N SER A 190 24.30 16.68 8.20
CA SER A 190 23.75 18.00 8.55
C SER A 190 22.23 18.02 8.77
N GLY A 191 21.59 16.85 8.68
CA GLY A 191 20.14 16.67 8.86
C GLY A 191 19.71 16.60 10.33
N TYR A 192 18.50 16.12 10.56
CA TYR A 192 17.92 15.92 11.89
C TYR A 192 16.97 14.72 11.86
N PRO A 193 16.63 14.09 13.01
CA PRO A 193 16.93 14.50 14.39
C PRO A 193 18.25 14.00 14.97
N ASP A 194 18.90 12.99 14.38
CA ASP A 194 20.02 12.25 14.96
C ASP A 194 21.35 12.50 14.24
N ASN A 195 21.37 13.33 13.19
CA ASN A 195 22.56 13.72 12.45
C ASN A 195 23.28 12.53 11.79
N LEU A 196 22.49 11.62 11.23
CA LEU A 196 23.00 10.39 10.61
C LEU A 196 23.67 10.69 9.26
N THR A 197 24.77 10.01 8.98
CA THR A 197 25.38 9.99 7.64
C THR A 197 24.75 8.91 6.76
N LYS A 198 24.88 9.02 5.43
CA LYS A 198 24.26 8.15 4.41
C LYS A 198 24.05 6.68 4.81
N ASP A 199 25.11 6.00 5.25
CA ASP A 199 25.09 4.55 5.52
C ASP A 199 24.26 4.17 6.75
N MET A 200 24.04 5.11 7.66
CA MET A 200 23.21 4.94 8.85
C MET A 200 21.74 5.31 8.60
N ILE A 201 21.44 6.07 7.53
CA ILE A 201 20.07 6.45 7.18
C ILE A 201 19.39 5.26 6.48
N PRO A 202 18.23 4.79 6.98
CA PRO A 202 17.46 3.75 6.32
C PRO A 202 17.20 4.09 4.85
N ILE A 203 17.34 3.13 3.94
CA ILE A 203 17.15 3.38 2.51
C ILE A 203 15.75 3.96 2.23
N GLY A 204 14.72 3.49 2.95
CA GLY A 204 13.38 4.05 2.86
C GLY A 204 13.30 5.55 3.20
N ALA A 205 14.06 6.02 4.20
CA ALA A 205 14.11 7.44 4.55
C ALA A 205 14.81 8.27 3.47
N ARG A 206 15.89 7.74 2.87
CA ARG A 206 16.55 8.37 1.72
C ARG A 206 15.61 8.48 0.51
N ILE A 207 14.79 7.45 0.27
CA ILE A 207 13.78 7.45 -0.81
C ILE A 207 12.72 8.53 -0.55
N VAL A 208 12.12 8.53 0.66
CA VAL A 208 11.09 9.51 1.02
C VAL A 208 11.63 10.94 0.97
N ALA A 209 12.86 11.18 1.45
CA ALA A 209 13.50 12.50 1.40
C ALA A 209 13.64 13.04 -0.03
N VAL A 210 14.04 12.19 -0.98
CA VAL A 210 14.16 12.57 -2.41
C VAL A 210 12.79 12.81 -3.04
N ALA A 211 11.82 11.94 -2.78
CA ALA A 211 10.46 12.07 -3.30
C ALA A 211 9.74 13.32 -2.77
N ASP A 212 9.90 13.61 -1.47
CA ASP A 212 9.37 14.80 -0.80
C ASP A 212 10.01 16.09 -1.36
N ALA A 213 11.34 16.13 -1.47
CA ALA A 213 12.05 17.27 -2.04
C ALA A 213 11.64 17.54 -3.50
N TRP A 214 11.45 16.47 -4.30
CA TRP A 214 10.93 16.59 -5.67
C TRP A 214 9.51 17.17 -5.69
N ASP A 215 8.61 16.64 -4.87
CA ASP A 215 7.22 17.11 -4.84
C ASP A 215 7.12 18.56 -4.39
N LYS A 216 7.86 18.94 -3.34
CA LYS A 216 7.94 20.32 -2.85
C LYS A 216 8.52 21.25 -3.90
N ALA A 217 9.59 20.85 -4.60
CA ALA A 217 10.16 21.64 -5.68
C ALA A 217 9.13 21.99 -6.75
N LEU A 218 8.23 21.06 -7.11
CA LEU A 218 7.22 21.27 -8.15
C LEU A 218 5.95 21.98 -7.67
N ASN A 219 5.50 21.68 -6.45
CA ASN A 219 4.14 22.01 -6.02
C ASN A 219 4.09 23.02 -4.87
N ASP A 220 5.16 23.18 -4.09
CA ASP A 220 5.20 24.16 -3.00
C ASP A 220 5.58 25.54 -3.53
N LYS A 221 4.54 26.29 -3.94
CA LYS A 221 4.66 27.69 -4.38
C LYS A 221 5.15 28.64 -3.28
N ARG A 222 5.13 28.24 -2.00
CA ARG A 222 5.75 29.04 -0.94
C ARG A 222 7.26 28.91 -1.10
N GLN A 223 7.80 27.72 -1.28
CA GLN A 223 9.25 27.51 -1.31
C GLN A 223 9.86 27.78 -2.70
N PHE A 224 9.14 27.50 -3.78
CA PHE A 224 9.68 27.55 -5.15
C PHE A 224 8.76 28.36 -6.08
N GLU A 225 9.32 29.40 -6.71
CA GLU A 225 8.62 30.13 -7.76
C GLU A 225 8.71 29.38 -9.10
N HIS A 226 7.57 28.88 -9.60
CA HIS A 226 7.41 28.33 -10.96
C HIS A 226 8.50 27.34 -11.40
N ALA A 227 8.59 26.21 -10.69
CA ALA A 227 9.54 25.14 -11.03
C ALA A 227 9.01 24.25 -12.16
N THR A 228 9.85 24.04 -13.17
CA THR A 228 9.69 22.97 -14.15
C THR A 228 10.36 21.70 -13.62
N SER A 229 10.02 20.53 -14.18
CA SER A 229 10.70 19.26 -13.83
C SER A 229 12.22 19.34 -13.98
N ALA A 230 12.72 20.11 -14.95
CA ALA A 230 14.15 20.36 -15.12
C ALA A 230 14.75 21.11 -13.93
N LYS A 231 14.10 22.19 -13.46
CA LYS A 231 14.57 22.95 -12.28
C LYS A 231 14.50 22.12 -10.99
N ALA A 232 13.48 21.29 -10.84
CA ALA A 232 13.38 20.38 -9.70
C ALA A 232 14.53 19.36 -9.70
N MET A 233 14.89 18.83 -10.87
CA MET A 233 16.04 17.92 -11.01
C MET A 233 17.35 18.63 -10.73
N ASP A 234 17.57 19.83 -11.29
CA ASP A 234 18.76 20.63 -11.03
C ASP A 234 18.94 20.94 -9.53
N HIS A 235 17.83 21.18 -8.82
CA HIS A 235 17.86 21.37 -7.37
C HIS A 235 18.34 20.11 -6.64
N LEU A 236 17.79 18.93 -6.96
CA LEU A 236 18.25 17.67 -6.36
C LEU A 236 19.72 17.38 -6.67
N LEU A 237 20.13 17.55 -7.94
CA LEU A 237 21.50 17.32 -8.37
C LEU A 237 22.50 18.26 -7.68
N ARG A 238 22.13 19.52 -7.47
CA ARG A 238 22.97 20.51 -6.77
C ARG A 238 23.33 20.07 -5.35
N TYR A 239 22.39 19.44 -4.64
CA TYR A 239 22.59 18.98 -3.26
C TYR A 239 22.99 17.50 -3.19
N THR A 240 23.25 16.85 -4.32
CA THR A 240 23.76 15.47 -4.37
C THR A 240 25.30 15.48 -4.47
N PRO A 241 26.04 14.66 -3.71
CA PRO A 241 25.58 13.66 -2.75
C PRO A 241 25.48 14.17 -1.30
N ALA A 242 25.61 15.49 -1.06
CA ALA A 242 25.69 16.05 0.28
C ALA A 242 24.40 15.79 1.09
N TRP A 243 23.23 16.14 0.55
CA TRP A 243 21.97 15.94 1.24
C TRP A 243 21.27 14.67 0.78
N PHE A 244 21.26 14.43 -0.53
CA PHE A 244 20.55 13.33 -1.14
C PHE A 244 21.48 12.20 -1.57
N ASP A 245 20.99 10.96 -1.45
CA ASP A 245 21.71 9.81 -1.93
C ASP A 245 21.68 9.76 -3.46
N LYS A 246 22.86 9.82 -4.08
CA LYS A 246 23.03 9.70 -5.54
C LYS A 246 22.30 8.49 -6.11
N THR A 247 22.34 7.32 -5.45
CA THR A 247 21.68 6.10 -5.95
C THR A 247 20.18 6.27 -6.06
N VAL A 248 19.58 7.00 -5.11
CA VAL A 248 18.13 7.28 -5.09
C VAL A 248 17.77 8.35 -6.12
N VAL A 249 18.58 9.39 -6.28
CA VAL A 249 18.38 10.43 -7.30
C VAL A 249 18.51 9.86 -8.71
N ASP A 250 19.50 8.98 -8.94
CA ASP A 250 19.66 8.27 -10.22
C ASP A 250 18.44 7.38 -10.51
N ALA A 251 17.90 6.68 -9.49
CA ALA A 251 16.70 5.87 -9.64
C ALA A 251 15.47 6.73 -9.97
N LEU A 252 15.29 7.87 -9.31
CA LEU A 252 14.27 8.85 -9.67
C LEU A 252 14.44 9.29 -11.13
N GLN A 253 15.65 9.65 -11.55
CA GLN A 253 15.90 10.07 -12.93
C GLN A 253 15.56 8.95 -13.94
N GLN A 254 15.80 7.68 -13.61
CA GLN A 254 15.39 6.55 -14.46
C GLN A 254 13.87 6.38 -14.52
N CYS A 255 13.16 6.56 -13.40
CA CYS A 255 11.69 6.57 -13.37
C CYS A 255 11.12 7.70 -14.24
N LEU A 256 11.76 8.87 -14.22
CA LEU A 256 11.35 10.02 -15.02
C LEU A 256 11.73 9.87 -16.50
N GLY A 257 12.94 9.39 -16.80
CA GLY A 257 13.49 9.25 -18.15
C GLY A 257 12.91 8.09 -18.96
N ARG A 258 12.29 7.10 -18.31
CA ARG A 258 11.44 6.10 -19.00
C ARG A 258 10.15 6.70 -19.56
N ASN A 259 9.80 7.93 -19.16
CA ASN A 259 8.63 8.64 -19.63
C ASN A 259 9.03 9.93 -20.38
N ASP A 260 9.23 9.82 -21.71
CA ASP A 260 9.03 10.95 -22.64
C ASP A 260 7.53 11.39 -22.69
N GLU A 261 6.67 10.76 -21.89
CA GLU A 261 5.43 11.34 -21.41
C GLU A 261 5.71 12.03 -20.06
N PRO A 262 5.44 13.34 -19.88
CA PRO A 262 5.60 13.96 -18.58
C PRO A 262 4.83 13.13 -17.55
N LEU A 263 5.52 12.75 -16.46
CA LEU A 263 4.97 12.27 -15.20
C LEU A 263 3.44 12.24 -15.24
N ARG A 264 2.85 11.06 -15.47
CA ARG A 264 1.44 10.83 -15.12
C ARG A 264 1.31 10.85 -13.59
N LEU A 265 1.65 12.00 -13.00
CA LEU A 265 0.94 12.54 -11.87
C LEU A 265 -0.53 12.33 -12.20
N LEU A 266 -1.25 11.68 -11.29
CA LEU A 266 -2.70 11.75 -11.24
C LEU A 266 -3.10 13.13 -11.74
N ASP A 267 -3.80 13.12 -12.88
CA ASP A 267 -4.36 14.27 -13.56
C ASP A 267 -4.41 15.49 -12.64
N GLN A 268 -3.59 16.52 -12.91
CA GLN A 268 -3.47 17.72 -12.06
C GLN A 268 -4.87 18.18 -11.62
N GLU A 269 -5.27 17.84 -10.41
CA GLU A 269 -6.51 18.29 -9.82
C GLU A 269 -6.29 19.74 -9.44
N ILE A 270 -6.90 20.65 -10.18
CA ILE A 270 -6.81 22.08 -9.92
C ILE A 270 -8.11 22.48 -9.21
N ASP A 271 -7.99 23.13 -8.06
CA ASP A 271 -9.10 23.85 -7.44
C ASP A 271 -9.41 25.08 -8.32
N ILE A 272 -10.58 25.08 -8.96
CA ILE A 272 -11.03 26.13 -9.88
C ILE A 272 -12.36 26.70 -9.38
N SER A 273 -12.55 28.01 -9.50
CA SER A 273 -13.83 28.67 -9.19
C SER A 273 -14.88 28.34 -10.25
N ALA A 274 -16.17 28.36 -9.90
CA ALA A 274 -17.27 28.12 -10.86
C ALA A 274 -17.19 29.06 -12.09
N ASN A 275 -16.63 30.26 -11.92
CA ASN A 275 -16.46 31.24 -13.00
C ASN A 275 -15.35 30.87 -13.99
N ASP A 276 -14.34 30.12 -13.56
CA ASP A 276 -13.14 29.81 -14.35
C ASP A 276 -13.23 28.41 -15.01
N LEU A 277 -14.37 27.74 -14.90
CA LEU A 277 -14.63 26.46 -15.56
C LEU A 277 -14.77 26.63 -17.08
N VAL A 278 -14.09 25.76 -17.83
CA VAL A 278 -14.10 25.73 -19.30
C VAL A 278 -14.67 24.39 -19.78
N PRO A 279 -15.46 24.36 -20.88
CA PRO A 279 -15.92 23.11 -21.46
C PRO A 279 -14.77 22.13 -21.74
N GLY A 280 -15.00 20.86 -21.47
CA GLY A 280 -14.02 19.79 -21.66
C GLY A 280 -13.27 19.36 -20.39
N MET A 281 -13.26 20.19 -19.33
CA MET A 281 -12.77 19.82 -18.00
C MET A 281 -13.52 18.61 -17.42
N VAL A 282 -12.84 17.75 -16.68
CA VAL A 282 -13.45 16.57 -16.01
C VAL A 282 -13.41 16.80 -14.50
N LEU A 283 -14.53 16.61 -13.81
CA LEU A 283 -14.56 16.74 -12.35
C LEU A 283 -13.74 15.63 -11.68
N ALA A 284 -12.77 16.01 -10.85
CA ALA A 284 -11.97 15.07 -10.07
C ALA A 284 -12.77 14.47 -8.90
N HIS A 285 -13.62 15.30 -8.29
CA HIS A 285 -14.54 14.91 -7.22
C HIS A 285 -15.96 15.36 -7.51
N GLU A 286 -16.91 14.78 -6.78
CA GLU A 286 -18.31 15.21 -6.82
C GLU A 286 -18.46 16.65 -6.32
N VAL A 287 -19.37 17.41 -6.95
CA VAL A 287 -19.71 18.77 -6.52
C VAL A 287 -20.97 18.70 -5.69
N ARG A 288 -20.90 19.21 -4.45
CA ARG A 288 -22.01 19.24 -3.50
C ARG A 288 -22.36 20.67 -3.10
N ALA A 289 -23.65 20.93 -2.94
CA ALA A 289 -24.15 22.14 -2.29
C ALA A 289 -23.85 22.10 -0.78
N ALA A 290 -23.83 23.26 -0.11
CA ALA A 290 -23.57 23.35 1.33
C ALA A 290 -24.57 22.55 2.21
N ASN A 291 -25.77 22.24 1.69
CA ASN A 291 -26.77 21.39 2.34
C ASN A 291 -26.57 19.88 2.09
N GLY A 292 -25.48 19.47 1.45
CA GLY A 292 -25.14 18.07 1.19
C GLY A 292 -25.74 17.49 -0.10
N LEU A 293 -26.60 18.23 -0.82
CA LEU A 293 -27.17 17.79 -2.09
C LEU A 293 -26.08 17.65 -3.16
N MET A 294 -25.98 16.48 -3.77
CA MET A 294 -25.05 16.20 -4.87
C MET A 294 -25.55 16.85 -6.16
N LEU A 295 -24.73 17.72 -6.75
CA LEU A 295 -25.05 18.44 -7.98
C LEU A 295 -24.51 17.72 -9.21
N LEU A 296 -23.26 17.24 -9.14
CA LEU A 296 -22.61 16.49 -10.22
C LEU A 296 -21.70 15.40 -9.62
N PRO A 297 -21.69 14.18 -10.18
CA PRO A 297 -20.79 13.13 -9.73
C PRO A 297 -19.34 13.37 -10.20
N ALA A 298 -18.38 12.74 -9.50
CA ALA A 298 -16.99 12.69 -9.95
C ALA A 298 -16.88 12.05 -11.35
N GLN A 299 -15.80 12.33 -12.07
CA GLN A 299 -15.54 11.88 -13.46
C GLN A 299 -16.52 12.44 -14.50
N THR A 300 -17.35 13.43 -14.13
CA THR A 300 -18.24 14.08 -15.09
C THR A 300 -17.47 15.05 -15.98
N ARG A 301 -17.55 14.85 -17.31
CA ARG A 301 -17.10 15.84 -18.29
C ARG A 301 -18.05 17.05 -18.30
N LEU A 302 -17.47 18.23 -18.07
CA LEU A 302 -18.17 19.52 -18.05
C LEU A 302 -18.46 19.97 -19.48
N THR A 303 -19.75 20.10 -19.79
CA THR A 303 -20.26 20.76 -20.99
C THR A 303 -20.64 22.20 -20.65
N GLU A 304 -20.79 23.05 -21.67
CA GLU A 304 -21.19 24.46 -21.49
C GLU A 304 -22.50 24.60 -20.69
N GLU A 305 -23.47 23.72 -20.94
CA GLU A 305 -24.73 23.67 -20.19
C GLU A 305 -24.53 23.35 -18.70
N LYS A 306 -23.65 22.38 -18.37
CA LYS A 306 -23.35 21.99 -16.99
C LYS A 306 -22.60 23.10 -16.25
N ILE A 307 -21.71 23.80 -16.94
CA ILE A 307 -20.96 24.95 -16.39
C ILE A 307 -21.91 26.10 -16.08
N ASN A 308 -22.83 26.43 -16.99
CA ASN A 308 -23.81 27.49 -16.76
C ASN A 308 -24.75 27.16 -15.59
N ARG A 309 -25.17 25.89 -15.44
CA ARG A 309 -25.92 25.44 -14.26
C ARG A 309 -25.12 25.59 -12.95
N LEU A 310 -23.85 25.20 -12.94
CA LEU A 310 -22.97 25.35 -11.77
C LEU A 310 -22.75 26.83 -11.40
N ARG A 311 -22.55 27.71 -12.39
CA ARG A 311 -22.38 29.15 -12.17
C ARG A 311 -23.63 29.79 -11.59
N SER A 312 -24.80 29.52 -12.20
CA SER A 312 -26.09 30.03 -11.69
C SER A 312 -26.40 29.52 -10.29
N PHE A 313 -26.05 28.27 -9.99
CA PHE A 313 -26.23 27.71 -8.64
C PHE A 313 -25.27 28.33 -7.63
N SER A 314 -23.98 28.43 -7.94
CA SER A 314 -22.95 29.01 -7.07
C SER A 314 -23.16 30.50 -6.79
N ALA A 315 -23.82 31.22 -7.70
CA ALA A 315 -24.20 32.62 -7.50
C ALA A 315 -25.34 32.79 -6.49
N ALA A 316 -26.24 31.80 -6.39
CA ALA A 316 -27.39 31.83 -5.49
C ALA A 316 -27.13 31.12 -4.15
N HIS A 317 -26.24 30.13 -4.11
CA HIS A 317 -25.97 29.30 -2.93
C HIS A 317 -24.48 28.93 -2.84
N PRO A 318 -23.87 28.97 -1.64
CA PRO A 318 -22.50 28.54 -1.44
C PRO A 318 -22.33 27.02 -1.61
N LEU A 319 -21.21 26.61 -2.20
CA LEU A 319 -20.81 25.22 -2.37
C LEU A 319 -20.13 24.68 -1.10
N ALA A 320 -20.21 23.37 -0.87
CA ALA A 320 -19.60 22.72 0.30
C ALA A 320 -18.07 22.65 0.22
N ALA A 321 -17.50 22.69 -0.98
CA ALA A 321 -16.06 22.61 -1.24
C ALA A 321 -15.70 23.29 -2.57
N ALA A 322 -14.40 23.55 -2.79
CA ALA A 322 -13.89 24.04 -4.07
C ALA A 322 -14.13 23.00 -5.19
N ILE A 323 -14.37 23.48 -6.42
CA ILE A 323 -14.60 22.60 -7.57
C ILE A 323 -13.25 22.12 -8.09
N ARG A 324 -12.99 20.81 -7.99
CA ARG A 324 -11.75 20.19 -8.47
C ARG A 324 -11.95 19.60 -9.85
N VAL A 325 -11.10 20.01 -10.79
CA VAL A 325 -11.15 19.56 -12.17
C VAL A 325 -9.79 19.11 -12.69
N VAL A 326 -9.85 18.16 -13.60
CA VAL A 326 -8.79 17.67 -14.46
C VAL A 326 -8.91 18.36 -15.82
N ARG A 327 -7.83 18.99 -16.29
CA ARG A 327 -7.80 19.62 -17.61
C ARG A 327 -7.62 18.56 -18.71
N PRO A 328 -8.45 18.53 -19.77
CA PRO A 328 -8.26 17.60 -20.88
C PRO A 328 -6.96 17.94 -21.64
N ARG A 329 -6.24 16.91 -22.08
CA ARG A 329 -5.12 17.03 -23.03
C ARG A 329 -5.61 17.60 -24.37
N GLY A 330 -5.03 18.71 -24.80
CA GLY A 330 -4.98 19.14 -26.20
C GLY A 330 -6.29 19.57 -26.86
N GLU A 331 -6.63 20.85 -26.73
CA GLU A 331 -6.82 21.67 -27.94
C GLU A 331 -5.75 22.76 -27.92
N VAL A 332 -4.88 22.68 -28.91
CA VAL A 332 -4.00 23.77 -29.31
C VAL A 332 -4.91 24.90 -29.78
N THR A 333 -5.12 25.94 -28.98
CA THR A 333 -5.50 27.23 -29.56
C THR A 333 -4.24 27.88 -30.10
N ALA A 334 -4.01 27.62 -31.39
CA ALA A 334 -3.33 28.58 -32.24
C ALA A 334 -4.11 29.91 -32.17
N GLY A 335 -3.40 31.03 -32.07
CA GLY A 335 -3.95 32.34 -32.41
C GLY A 335 -3.88 33.38 -31.31
N CYS A 336 -3.19 34.46 -31.65
CA CYS A 336 -3.26 35.82 -31.11
C CYS A 336 -4.63 36.28 -30.63
#